data_AF-A0A952ZXU5-F1
#
_entry.id   AF-A0A952ZXU5-F1
#
_cell.length_a   1.000
_cell.length_b   1.000
_cell.length_c   1.000
_cell.angle_alpha   90.00
_cell.angle_beta   90.00
_cell.angle_gamma   90.00
#
_symmetry.space_group_name_H-M   'P 1'
#
loop_
_entity.id
_entity.type
_entity.pdbx_description
1 polymer ?
#
loop_
_entity_poly.entity_id
_entity_poly.type
_entity_poly.pdbx_seq_one_letter_code
_entity_poly.pdbx_strand_id
1 'polypeptide(L)'
;MLAESLLLVVLGAASPVAPGEPLRWSEVRVGLPREQVGELLGQPLLRNAARGYERWIYDDGCEVQFTRGTVSAWTAPRNAPPAGAPVSRREPAPSERRL
;
A
#
# COMPACT_ATOMS: atom_id res chain seq x y z
N MET A 1 -12.11 -9.74 -56.36
CA MET A 1 -11.29 -10.06 -55.18
C MET A 1 -11.71 -9.12 -54.06
N LEU A 2 -12.56 -9.58 -53.15
CA LEU A 2 -13.01 -8.79 -52.00
C LEU A 2 -12.14 -9.20 -50.81
N ALA A 3 -11.39 -8.24 -50.27
CA ALA A 3 -10.52 -8.46 -49.12
C ALA A 3 -11.38 -8.56 -47.85
N GLU A 4 -11.37 -9.73 -47.23
CA GLU A 4 -12.01 -9.98 -45.94
C GLU A 4 -11.36 -9.15 -44.84
N SER A 5 -12.14 -8.28 -44.22
CA SER A 5 -11.71 -7.52 -43.04
C SER A 5 -11.82 -8.42 -41.81
N LEU A 6 -10.68 -8.85 -41.28
CA LEU A 6 -10.60 -9.66 -40.07
C LEU A 6 -10.75 -8.74 -38.84
N LEU A 7 -11.94 -8.73 -38.23
CA LEU A 7 -12.20 -8.05 -36.97
C LEU A 7 -11.64 -8.88 -35.81
N LEU A 8 -10.49 -8.47 -35.26
CA LEU A 8 -9.88 -9.12 -34.09
C LEU A 8 -10.54 -8.57 -32.81
N VAL A 9 -11.54 -9.28 -32.28
CA VAL A 9 -12.11 -8.97 -30.96
C VAL A 9 -11.17 -9.51 -29.89
N VAL A 10 -10.37 -8.62 -29.29
CA VAL A 10 -9.56 -8.97 -28.12
C VAL A 10 -10.50 -9.10 -26.92
N LEU A 11 -10.83 -10.35 -26.57
CA LEU A 11 -11.60 -10.71 -25.39
C LEU A 11 -10.75 -10.37 -24.15
N GLY A 12 -10.99 -9.20 -23.56
CA GLY A 12 -10.33 -8.79 -22.33
C GLY A 12 -10.70 -9.72 -21.19
N ALA A 13 -9.73 -10.53 -20.73
CA ALA A 13 -9.88 -11.32 -19.51
C ALA A 13 -10.07 -10.36 -18.33
N ALA A 14 -11.30 -10.29 -17.80
CA ALA A 14 -11.58 -9.62 -16.55
C ALA A 14 -10.80 -10.35 -15.45
N SER A 15 -9.67 -9.78 -15.02
CA SER A 15 -8.95 -10.30 -13.86
C SER A 15 -9.86 -10.16 -12.63
N PRO A 16 -10.08 -11.24 -11.86
CA PRO A 16 -10.82 -11.14 -10.62
C PRO A 16 -10.05 -10.19 -9.69
N VAL A 17 -10.65 -9.06 -9.36
CA VAL A 17 -10.15 -8.19 -8.29
C VAL A 17 -10.31 -8.99 -7.01
N ALA A 18 -9.22 -9.56 -6.52
CA ALA A 18 -9.19 -10.19 -5.22
C ALA A 18 -9.66 -9.16 -4.17
N PRO A 19 -10.51 -9.53 -3.20
CA PRO A 19 -10.85 -8.64 -2.11
C PRO A 19 -9.56 -8.14 -1.47
N GLY A 20 -9.38 -6.81 -1.47
CA GLY A 20 -8.12 -6.17 -1.10
C GLY A 20 -7.70 -6.59 0.31
N GLU A 21 -6.47 -7.06 0.45
CA GLU A 21 -5.87 -7.24 1.76
C GLU A 21 -5.94 -5.91 2.53
N PRO A 22 -6.16 -5.96 3.86
CA PRO A 22 -6.23 -4.76 4.66
C PRO A 22 -4.93 -3.95 4.52
N LEU A 23 -5.07 -2.66 4.25
CA LEU A 23 -3.95 -1.74 4.04
C LEU A 23 -3.04 -1.69 5.28
N ARG A 24 -1.75 -2.00 5.11
CA ARG A 24 -0.78 -2.15 6.21
C ARG A 24 -0.07 -0.83 6.54
N TRP A 25 -0.85 0.19 6.87
CA TRP A 25 -0.35 1.55 7.17
C TRP A 25 0.70 1.63 8.28
N SER A 26 0.65 0.72 9.26
CA SER A 26 1.61 0.66 10.37
C SER A 26 3.03 0.26 9.95
N GLU A 27 3.20 -0.30 8.74
CA GLU A 27 4.49 -0.74 8.19
C GLU A 27 5.14 0.33 7.29
N VAL A 28 4.40 1.37 6.91
CA VAL A 28 4.92 2.50 6.15
C VAL A 28 5.88 3.30 7.03
N ARG A 29 7.06 3.59 6.50
CA ARG A 29 8.13 4.33 7.19
C ARG A 29 8.93 5.17 6.22
N VAL A 30 9.60 6.21 6.71
CA VAL A 30 10.53 7.03 5.90
C VAL A 30 11.58 6.11 5.26
N GLY A 31 11.88 6.37 3.98
CA GLY A 31 12.89 5.63 3.22
C GLY A 31 12.38 4.36 2.53
N LEU A 32 11.15 3.92 2.79
CA LEU A 32 10.58 2.77 2.08
C LEU A 32 10.47 3.07 0.57
N PRO A 33 10.88 2.18 -0.35
CA PRO A 33 10.71 2.39 -1.78
C PRO A 33 9.23 2.32 -2.18
N ARG A 34 8.86 3.06 -3.22
CA ARG A 34 7.47 3.13 -3.72
C ARG A 34 6.88 1.77 -4.10
N GLU A 35 7.72 0.84 -4.58
CA GLU A 35 7.31 -0.51 -4.96
C GLU A 35 6.79 -1.27 -3.74
N GLN A 36 7.54 -1.22 -2.63
CA GLN A 36 7.11 -1.82 -1.36
C GLN A 36 5.87 -1.13 -0.80
N VAL A 37 5.71 0.19 -0.99
CA VAL A 37 4.45 0.87 -0.59
C VAL A 37 3.26 0.32 -1.39
N GLY A 38 3.44 0.05 -2.68
CA GLY A 38 2.42 -0.58 -3.51
C GLY A 38 2.05 -1.99 -3.06
N GLU A 39 3.01 -2.76 -2.52
CA GLU A 39 2.76 -4.07 -1.93
C GLU A 39 2.04 -3.99 -0.57
N LEU A 40 2.31 -2.94 0.22
CA LEU A 40 1.71 -2.74 1.54
C LEU A 40 0.29 -2.17 1.47
N LEU A 41 0.06 -1.23 0.56
CA LEU A 41 -1.15 -0.41 0.49
C LEU A 41 -1.93 -0.60 -0.82
N GLY A 42 -1.47 -1.45 -1.73
CA GLY A 42 -2.13 -1.63 -3.01
C GLY A 42 -2.09 -0.38 -3.90
N GLN A 43 -3.08 -0.28 -4.79
CA GLN A 43 -3.16 0.81 -5.75
C GLN A 43 -3.80 2.06 -5.12
N PRO A 44 -3.17 3.24 -5.26
CA PRO A 44 -3.77 4.50 -4.82
C PRO A 44 -4.90 4.94 -5.76
N LEU A 45 -5.81 5.75 -5.22
CA LEU A 45 -6.87 6.41 -5.99
C LEU A 45 -6.30 7.46 -6.96
N LEU A 46 -5.29 8.19 -6.51
CA LEU A 46 -4.63 9.23 -7.31
C LEU A 46 -3.11 9.15 -7.16
N ARG A 47 -2.40 9.34 -8.28
CA ARG A 47 -0.94 9.54 -8.31
C ARG A 47 -0.61 10.87 -8.96
N ASN A 48 0.09 11.74 -8.23
CA ASN A 48 0.61 13.00 -8.75
C ASN A 48 2.14 12.96 -8.70
N ALA A 49 2.82 13.09 -9.84
CA ALA A 49 4.28 13.08 -9.91
C ALA A 49 4.83 14.33 -10.59
N ALA A 50 5.84 14.96 -9.98
CA ALA A 50 6.52 16.13 -10.52
C ALA A 50 7.97 16.22 -10.02
N ARG A 51 8.93 16.32 -10.95
CA ARG A 51 10.34 16.64 -10.67
C ARG A 51 10.99 15.81 -9.54
N GLY A 52 10.72 14.50 -9.51
CA GLY A 52 11.27 13.59 -8.50
C GLY A 52 10.55 13.61 -7.14
N TYR A 53 9.49 14.40 -7.02
CA TYR A 53 8.48 14.27 -5.97
C TYR A 53 7.27 13.50 -6.53
N GLU A 54 6.68 12.65 -5.70
CA GLU A 54 5.47 11.91 -6.04
C GLU A 54 4.55 11.86 -4.83
N ARG A 55 3.23 11.94 -5.04
CA ARG A 55 2.22 11.85 -4.00
C ARG A 55 1.15 10.87 -4.42
N TRP A 56 0.89 9.90 -3.56
CA TRP A 56 -0.16 8.91 -3.72
C TRP A 56 -1.27 9.20 -2.71
N ILE A 57 -2.52 9.22 -3.17
CA ILE A 57 -3.70 9.47 -2.34
C ILE A 57 -4.54 8.20 -2.32
N TYR A 58 -4.94 7.80 -1.12
CA TYR A 58 -5.77 6.65 -0.81
C TYR A 58 -7.11 7.11 -0.21
N ASP A 59 -7.99 6.16 0.10
CA ASP A 59 -9.24 6.42 0.79
C ASP A 59 -9.04 7.16 2.13
N ASP A 60 -10.12 7.79 2.61
CA ASP A 60 -10.16 8.56 3.86
C ASP A 60 -9.16 9.73 3.94
N GLY A 61 -8.69 10.22 2.78
CA GLY A 61 -7.74 11.33 2.68
C GLY A 61 -6.31 10.98 3.12
N CYS A 62 -5.99 9.68 3.18
CA CYS A 62 -4.66 9.20 3.51
C CYS A 62 -3.73 9.42 2.31
N GLU A 63 -2.50 9.86 2.55
CA GLU A 63 -1.52 10.09 1.49
C GLU A 63 -0.14 9.57 1.85
N VAL A 64 0.61 9.18 0.81
CA VAL A 64 2.05 8.88 0.91
C VAL A 64 2.79 9.83 -0.03
N GLN A 65 3.80 10.50 0.50
CA GLN A 65 4.67 11.39 -0.25
C GLN A 65 6.02 10.72 -0.44
N PHE A 66 6.55 10.84 -1.66
CA PHE A 66 7.84 10.30 -2.06
C PHE A 66 8.76 11.42 -2.52
N THR A 67 10.03 11.29 -2.18
CA THR A 67 11.12 12.08 -2.76
C THR A 67 12.16 11.12 -3.29
N ARG A 68 12.50 11.25 -4.57
CA ARG A 68 13.44 10.36 -5.30
C ARG A 68 13.07 8.87 -5.16
N GLY A 69 11.77 8.56 -5.23
CA GLY A 69 11.26 7.19 -5.20
C GLY A 69 11.16 6.53 -3.82
N THR A 70 11.47 7.27 -2.75
CA THR A 70 11.37 6.77 -1.36
C THR A 70 10.43 7.62 -0.52
N VAL A 71 9.74 7.01 0.44
CA VAL A 71 8.79 7.71 1.33
C VAL A 71 9.49 8.82 2.10
N SER A 72 8.99 10.04 1.98
CA SER A 72 9.42 11.20 2.77
C SER A 72 8.43 11.53 3.90
N ALA A 73 7.14 11.30 3.69
CA ALA A 73 6.08 11.52 4.68
C ALA A 73 4.83 10.70 4.33
N TRP A 74 3.94 10.47 5.31
CA TRP A 74 2.63 9.87 5.07
C TRP A 74 1.61 10.29 6.13
N THR A 75 0.32 10.17 5.79
CA THR A 75 -0.80 10.24 6.72
C THR A 75 -1.54 8.91 6.67
N ALA A 76 -1.73 8.29 7.84
CA ALA A 76 -2.50 7.07 7.98
C ALA A 76 -3.96 7.38 8.37
N PRO A 77 -4.91 6.45 8.14
CA PRO A 77 -6.28 6.60 8.63
C PRO A 77 -6.29 6.84 10.13
N ARG A 78 -7.24 7.64 10.64
CA ARG A 78 -7.34 7.93 12.10
C ARG A 78 -7.44 6.67 12.97
N ASN A 79 -7.99 5.59 12.42
CA ASN A 79 -8.18 4.32 13.12
C ASN A 79 -7.03 3.33 12.87
N ALA A 80 -5.97 3.74 12.17
CA ALA A 80 -4.82 2.87 11.95
C ALA A 80 -4.02 2.71 13.25
N PRO A 81 -3.48 1.50 13.53
CA PRO A 81 -2.54 1.31 14.62
C PRO A 81 -1.34 2.26 14.45
N PRO A 82 -0.81 2.85 15.54
CA PRO A 82 0.34 3.73 15.45
C PRO A 82 1.54 3.01 14.82
N ALA A 83 2.16 3.66 13.82
CA ALA A 83 3.33 3.11 13.14
C ALA A 83 4.46 2.89 14.14
N GLY A 84 4.97 1.65 14.21
CA GLY A 84 6.07 1.29 15.11
C GLY A 84 5.69 1.20 16.59
N ALA A 85 4.40 1.05 16.94
CA ALA A 85 4.03 0.73 18.31
C ALA A 85 4.83 -0.49 18.80
N PRO A 86 5.52 -0.41 19.95
CA PRO A 86 6.22 -1.56 20.49
C PRO A 86 5.18 -2.66 20.69
N VAL A 87 5.38 -3.81 20.04
CA VAL A 87 4.67 -5.04 20.41
C VAL A 87 4.93 -5.19 21.89
N SER A 88 3.92 -4.93 22.72
CA SER A 88 3.99 -5.24 24.14
C SER A 88 4.12 -6.75 24.22
N ARG A 89 5.36 -7.23 24.17
CA ARG A 89 5.73 -8.57 24.59
C ARG A 89 5.22 -8.64 26.02
N ARG A 90 4.09 -9.32 26.23
CA ARG A 90 3.63 -9.67 27.56
C ARG A 90 4.78 -10.40 28.22
N GLU A 91 5.48 -9.72 29.11
CA GLU A 91 6.40 -10.37 30.01
C GLU A 91 5.54 -11.34 30.84
N PRO A 92 5.79 -12.67 30.77
CA PRO A 92 5.03 -13.61 31.56
C PRO A 92 5.23 -13.27 33.03
N ALA A 93 4.12 -13.22 33.78
CA ALA A 93 4.14 -12.87 35.18
C ALA A 93 5.13 -13.79 35.94
N PRO A 94 5.92 -13.25 36.89
CA PRO A 94 6.98 -13.98 37.61
C PRO A 94 6.48 -15.15 38.48
N SER A 95 5.19 -15.46 38.47
CA SER A 95 4.53 -16.49 39.27
C SER A 95 4.65 -17.92 38.73
N GLU A 96 5.16 -18.16 37.51
CA GLU A 96 5.28 -19.52 36.95
C GLU A 96 6.63 -20.21 37.18
N ARG A 97 7.55 -19.62 37.97
CA ARG A 97 8.89 -20.20 38.26
C ARG A 97 9.01 -21.05 39.53
N ARG A 98 7.91 -21.62 40.04
CA ARG A 98 7.99 -22.63 41.10
C ARG A 98 6.93 -23.71 40.90
N LEU A 99 7.37 -24.89 40.48
CA LEU A 99 7.44 -26.10 41.32
C LEU A 99 8.35 -27.14 40.62
#